data_AF-A0A431HD18-F1
#
_entry.id   AF-A0A431HD18-F1
#
_cell.length_a   1.000
_cell.length_b   1.000
_cell.length_c   1.000
_cell.angle_alpha   90.00
_cell.angle_beta   90.00
_cell.angle_gamma   90.00
#
_symmetry.space_group_name_H-M   'P 1'
#
loop_
_entity.id
_entity.type
_entity.pdbx_description
1 polymer ?
#
loop_
_entity_poly.entity_id
_entity_poly.type
_entity_poly.pdbx_seq_one_letter_code
_entity_poly.pdbx_strand_id
1 'polypeptide(L)'
;MTSILKETREKNGYTIEEVSEILKIRKQYIISLEEENFDNLPGDIYVKGYSKIYYEFLGLEMPKQADIINNGVKLNVDVKLVNSLKKYMVAFICMLILIGVSIIYYILEKDDDSNNSDLVKNSIIYDDENNETTFDQSY
;
A
#
# COMPACT_ATOMS: atom_id res chain seq x y z
N MET A 1 35.77 -1.74 23.64
CA MET A 1 35.49 -1.47 22.22
C MET A 1 35.38 0.05 22.11
N THR A 2 36.16 0.70 21.25
CA THR A 2 36.07 2.15 21.00
C THR A 2 35.24 2.34 19.74
N SER A 3 34.26 3.25 19.72
CA SER A 3 33.46 3.49 18.53
C SER A 3 34.24 4.29 17.48
N ILE A 4 33.87 4.11 16.21
CA ILE A 4 34.45 4.86 15.08
C ILE A 4 34.28 6.37 15.23
N LEU A 5 33.20 6.82 15.88
CA LEU A 5 32.93 8.23 16.16
C LEU A 5 34.00 8.80 17.10
N LYS A 6 34.28 8.10 18.19
CA LYS A 6 35.28 8.49 19.18
C LYS A 6 36.68 8.55 18.56
N GLU A 7 37.08 7.49 17.86
CA GLU A 7 38.39 7.42 17.21
C GLU A 7 38.59 8.55 16.18
N THR A 8 37.55 8.85 15.39
CA THR A 8 37.64 9.90 14.38
C THR A 8 37.65 11.30 15.01
N ARG A 9 36.87 11.53 16.06
CA ARG A 9 36.92 12.80 16.83
C ARG A 9 38.32 13.04 17.38
N GLU A 10 38.90 12.04 18.03
CA GLU A 10 40.24 12.12 18.63
C GLU A 10 41.33 12.31 17.58
N LYS A 11 41.23 11.60 16.44
CA LYS A 11 42.14 11.78 15.30
C LYS A 11 42.10 13.20 14.71
N ASN A 12 40.92 13.82 14.71
CA ASN A 12 40.75 15.20 14.27
C ASN A 12 41.13 16.23 15.34
N GLY A 13 41.51 15.80 16.54
CA GLY A 13 41.95 16.67 17.63
C GLY A 13 40.83 17.40 18.37
N TYR A 14 39.56 17.00 18.17
CA TYR A 14 38.43 17.66 18.82
C TYR A 14 38.16 17.10 20.22
N THR A 15 37.92 18.00 21.18
CA THR A 15 37.40 17.69 22.50
C THR A 15 35.87 17.51 22.47
N ILE A 16 35.31 16.85 23.49
CA ILE A 16 33.85 16.71 23.61
C ILE A 16 33.20 18.09 23.79
N GLU A 17 33.87 18.99 24.50
CA GLU A 17 33.50 20.40 24.67
C GLU A 17 33.31 21.11 23.33
N GLU A 18 34.32 21.05 22.46
CA GLU A 18 34.28 21.72 21.15
C GLU A 18 33.18 21.14 20.27
N VAL A 19 33.06 19.81 20.20
CA VAL A 19 31.99 19.16 19.42
C VAL A 19 30.62 19.56 19.94
N SER A 20 30.44 19.57 21.27
CA SER A 20 29.19 19.98 21.91
C SER A 20 28.82 21.43 21.58
N GLU A 21 29.80 22.32 21.57
CA GLU A 21 29.61 23.73 21.26
C GLU A 21 29.30 23.97 19.78
N ILE A 22 29.99 23.27 18.87
CA ILE A 22 29.79 23.38 17.43
C ILE A 22 28.43 22.82 17.02
N LEU A 23 28.11 21.60 17.46
CA LEU A 23 26.88 20.91 17.07
C LEU A 23 25.65 21.33 17.87
N LYS A 24 25.84 22.12 18.94
CA LYS A 24 24.78 22.50 19.89
C LYS A 24 24.06 21.28 20.49
N ILE A 25 24.78 20.18 20.65
CA ILE A 25 24.34 18.96 21.33
C ILE A 25 24.95 18.96 22.73
N ARG A 26 24.21 18.53 23.75
CA ARG A 26 24.76 18.39 25.11
C ARG A 26 25.89 17.36 25.14
N LYS A 27 26.97 17.65 25.88
CA LYS A 27 28.13 16.75 26.05
C LYS A 27 27.75 15.31 26.37
N GLN A 28 26.79 15.11 27.30
CA GLN A 28 26.30 13.79 27.69
C GLN A 28 25.80 12.97 26.49
N TYR A 29 25.17 13.62 25.50
CA TYR A 29 24.66 12.93 24.32
C TYR A 29 25.77 12.60 23.33
N ILE A 30 26.80 13.45 23.19
CA ILE A 30 27.99 13.11 22.41
C ILE A 30 28.67 11.87 22.99
N ILE A 31 28.86 11.81 24.31
CA ILE A 31 29.39 10.63 25.02
C ILE A 31 28.50 9.41 24.75
N SER A 32 27.19 9.56 24.90
CA SER A 32 26.22 8.48 24.69
C SER A 32 26.26 7.92 23.26
N LEU A 33 26.47 8.78 22.25
CA LEU A 33 26.66 8.36 20.86
C LEU A 33 27.99 7.62 20.66
N GLU A 34 29.07 8.10 21.29
CA GLU A 34 30.38 7.44 21.25
C GLU A 34 30.42 6.09 21.96
N GLU A 35 29.58 5.90 22.98
CA GLU A 35 29.48 4.66 23.76
C GLU A 35 28.38 3.71 23.24
N GLU A 36 27.64 4.11 22.20
CA GLU A 36 26.45 3.39 21.70
C GLU A 36 25.39 3.14 22.80
N ASN A 37 25.36 4.00 23.82
CA ASN A 37 24.45 3.93 24.95
C ASN A 37 23.31 4.94 24.78
N PHE A 38 22.26 4.55 24.06
CA PHE A 38 21.19 5.46 23.66
C PHE A 38 20.13 5.71 24.73
N ASP A 39 20.14 4.98 25.84
CA ASP A 39 19.15 5.08 26.92
C ASP A 39 19.15 6.46 27.60
N ASN A 40 20.27 7.18 27.50
CA ASN A 40 20.42 8.53 28.05
C ASN A 40 19.90 9.66 27.14
N LEU A 41 19.45 9.34 25.92
CA LEU A 41 18.89 10.34 25.02
C LEU A 41 17.38 10.57 25.32
N PRO A 42 16.83 11.77 25.08
CA PRO A 42 15.42 12.08 25.35
C PRO A 42 14.39 11.27 24.53
N GLY A 43 14.84 10.45 23.59
CA GLY A 43 14.02 9.59 22.74
C GLY A 43 14.71 9.21 21.43
N ASP A 44 14.27 8.12 20.80
CA ASP A 44 14.89 7.51 19.61
C ASP A 44 15.01 8.47 18.41
N ILE A 45 14.10 9.43 18.29
CA ILE A 45 14.11 10.45 17.24
C ILE A 45 15.42 11.26 17.28
N TYR A 46 15.92 11.54 18.49
CA TYR A 46 17.16 12.28 18.70
C TYR A 46 18.40 11.45 18.39
N VAL A 47 18.36 10.13 18.58
CA VAL A 47 19.48 9.23 18.26
C VAL A 47 19.83 9.35 16.78
N LYS A 48 18.83 9.21 15.89
CA LYS A 48 19.06 9.29 14.44
C LYS A 48 19.51 10.67 14.00
N GLY A 49 18.89 11.73 14.53
CA GLY A 49 19.23 13.11 14.22
C GLY A 49 20.65 13.47 14.63
N TYR A 50 21.00 13.22 15.89
CA TYR A 50 22.31 13.54 16.44
C TYR A 50 23.43 12.66 15.86
N SER A 51 23.16 11.37 15.64
CA SER A 51 24.11 10.50 14.94
C SER A 51 24.43 11.09 13.57
N LYS A 52 23.40 11.39 12.76
CA LYS A 52 23.60 11.91 11.40
C LYS A 52 24.49 13.15 11.38
N ILE A 53 24.18 14.18 12.18
CA ILE A 53 24.97 15.41 12.18
C ILE A 53 26.37 15.21 12.73
N TYR A 54 26.57 14.24 13.62
CA TYR A 54 27.89 13.94 14.15
C TYR A 54 28.77 13.18 13.13
N TYR A 55 28.19 12.21 12.42
CA TYR A 55 28.84 11.56 11.27
C TYR A 55 29.25 12.60 10.20
N GLU A 56 28.32 13.50 9.83
CA GLU A 56 28.59 14.58 8.87
C GLU A 56 29.71 15.51 9.34
N PHE A 57 29.71 15.91 10.62
CA PHE A 57 30.77 16.73 11.21
C PHE A 57 32.15 16.07 11.16
N LEU A 58 32.21 14.75 11.39
CA LEU A 58 33.45 13.99 11.35
C LEU A 58 33.89 13.61 9.92
N GLY A 59 33.12 13.97 8.89
CA GLY A 59 33.39 13.58 7.51
C GLY A 59 33.24 12.07 7.28
N LEU A 60 32.41 11.41 8.09
CA LEU A 60 32.13 9.99 8.01
C LEU A 60 30.81 9.74 7.28
N GLU A 61 30.76 8.65 6.51
CA GLU A 61 29.49 8.17 5.99
C GLU A 61 28.74 7.45 7.11
N MET A 62 27.52 7.93 7.42
CA MET A 62 26.64 7.21 8.34
C MET A 62 26.34 5.84 7.74
N PRO A 63 26.63 4.73 8.44
CA PRO A 63 26.35 3.40 7.92
C PRO A 63 24.85 3.35 7.63
N LYS A 64 24.51 3.04 6.38
CA LYS A 64 23.13 2.72 6.02
C LYS A 64 22.77 1.52 6.88
N GLN A 65 21.92 1.74 7.88
CA GLN A 65 21.19 0.64 8.48
C GLN A 65 20.54 -0.04 7.30
N ALA A 66 20.98 -1.28 7.00
CA ALA A 66 20.30 -2.10 6.04
C ALA A 66 18.89 -2.23 6.59
N ASP A 67 17.99 -1.42 6.04
CA ASP A 67 16.57 -1.57 6.28
C ASP A 67 16.24 -2.97 5.75
N ILE A 68 16.33 -3.98 6.62
CA ILE A 68 15.56 -5.22 6.48
C ILE A 68 14.11 -4.85 6.79
N ILE A 69 13.58 -3.86 6.08
CA ILE A 69 12.18 -3.47 6.11
C ILE A 69 11.88 -2.97 4.70
N ASN A 70 11.40 -3.89 3.88
CA ASN A 70 10.43 -3.55 2.85
C ASN A 70 9.39 -2.61 3.50
N ASN A 71 9.39 -1.35 3.06
CA ASN A 71 8.47 -0.26 3.43
C ASN A 71 8.74 0.51 4.72
N GLY A 72 9.16 1.76 4.51
CA GLY A 72 8.60 2.91 5.20
C GLY A 72 9.34 3.30 6.47
N VAL A 73 9.93 4.49 6.41
CA VAL A 73 10.33 5.30 7.57
C VAL A 73 9.27 5.15 8.67
N LYS A 74 9.64 4.58 9.82
CA LYS A 74 8.86 4.68 11.06
C LYS A 74 8.97 6.11 11.58
N LEU A 75 8.34 7.04 10.88
CA LEU A 75 7.79 8.22 11.55
C LEU A 75 6.79 7.68 12.57
N ASN A 76 6.69 8.30 13.74
CA ASN A 76 5.65 8.00 14.74
C ASN A 76 4.26 8.45 14.22
N VAL A 77 3.89 8.00 13.03
CA VAL A 77 2.53 8.05 12.50
C VAL A 77 1.81 6.96 13.24
N ASP A 78 0.93 7.38 14.13
CA ASP A 78 0.10 6.52 14.96
C ASP A 78 -0.51 5.42 14.09
N VAL A 79 0.05 4.20 14.17
CA VAL A 79 -0.30 3.05 13.31
C VAL A 79 -1.78 2.71 13.47
N LYS A 80 -2.42 3.14 14.57
CA LYS A 80 -3.87 3.06 14.77
C LYS A 80 -4.68 3.84 13.75
N LEU A 81 -4.18 4.97 13.25
CA LEU A 81 -4.92 5.81 12.29
C LEU A 81 -4.93 5.16 10.90
N VAL A 82 -3.77 4.70 10.42
CA VAL A 82 -3.68 4.01 9.12
C VAL A 82 -4.43 2.68 9.12
N ASN A 83 -4.43 1.94 10.24
CA ASN A 83 -5.20 0.71 10.36
C ASN A 83 -6.71 0.99 10.47
N SER A 84 -7.10 2.07 11.14
CA SER A 84 -8.50 2.53 11.17
C SER A 84 -9.00 2.91 9.77
N LEU A 85 -8.15 3.53 8.95
CA LEU A 85 -8.51 3.92 7.57
C LEU A 85 -8.56 2.71 6.61
N LYS A 86 -7.61 1.77 6.72
CA LYS A 86 -7.57 0.55 5.87
C LYS A 86 -8.82 -0.33 6.05
N LYS A 87 -9.41 -0.38 7.25
CA LYS A 87 -10.64 -1.15 7.50
C LYS A 87 -11.80 -0.69 6.62
N TYR A 88 -11.96 0.63 6.42
CA TYR A 88 -13.00 1.17 5.57
C TYR A 88 -12.76 0.89 4.08
N MET A 89 -11.50 0.88 3.64
CA MET A 89 -11.17 0.51 2.26
C MET A 89 -11.60 -0.94 1.97
N VAL A 90 -11.34 -1.87 2.88
CA VAL A 90 -11.76 -3.28 2.72
C VAL A 90 -13.28 -3.40 2.75
N ALA A 91 -13.95 -2.73 3.69
CA ALA A 91 -15.41 -2.72 3.77
C ALA A 91 -16.06 -2.15 2.51
N PHE A 92 -15.47 -1.11 1.92
CA PHE A 92 -15.94 -0.50 0.68
C PHE A 92 -15.79 -1.45 -0.52
N ILE A 93 -14.67 -2.16 -0.63
CA ILE A 93 -14.46 -3.16 -1.69
C ILE A 93 -15.51 -4.28 -1.58
N CYS A 94 -15.77 -4.78 -0.38
CA CYS A 94 -16.82 -5.79 -0.16
C CYS A 94 -18.21 -5.26 -0.54
N MET A 95 -18.53 -4.01 -0.22
CA MET A 95 -19.81 -3.40 -0.61
C MET A 95 -19.96 -3.32 -2.14
N LEU A 96 -18.92 -2.91 -2.86
CA LEU A 96 -18.95 -2.84 -4.32
C LEU A 96 -19.12 -4.21 -4.97
N ILE A 97 -18.48 -5.24 -4.42
CA ILE A 97 -18.63 -6.62 -4.90
C ILE A 97 -20.07 -7.11 -4.71
N LEU A 98 -20.68 -6.85 -3.54
CA LEU A 98 -22.07 -7.24 -3.27
C LEU A 98 -23.06 -6.54 -4.20
N ILE A 99 -22.87 -5.24 -4.45
CA ILE A 99 -23.68 -4.49 -5.42
C ILE A 99 -23.53 -5.09 -6.82
N GLY A 100 -22.29 -5.38 -7.25
CA GLY A 100 -22.02 -5.99 -8.55
C GLY A 100 -22.72 -7.34 -8.71
N VAL A 101 -22.65 -8.22 -7.70
CA VAL A 101 -23.35 -9.52 -7.71
C VAL A 101 -24.86 -9.33 -7.79
N SER A 102 -25.43 -8.38 -7.03
CA SER A 102 -26.86 -8.08 -7.08
C SER A 102 -27.31 -7.58 -8.45
N ILE A 103 -26.49 -6.76 -9.12
CA ILE A 103 -26.76 -6.28 -10.49
C ILE A 103 -26.71 -7.43 -11.48
N ILE A 104 -25.69 -8.29 -11.40
CA ILE A 104 -25.55 -9.48 -12.26
C ILE A 104 -26.76 -10.42 -12.07
N TYR A 105 -27.17 -10.66 -10.83
CA TYR A 105 -28.36 -11.44 -10.53
C TYR A 105 -29.62 -10.84 -11.19
N TYR A 106 -29.82 -9.53 -11.07
CA TYR A 106 -30.96 -8.85 -11.71
C TYR A 106 -30.94 -8.92 -13.24
N ILE A 107 -29.76 -8.92 -13.87
CA ILE A 107 -29.63 -9.10 -15.32
C ILE A 107 -29.99 -10.53 -15.71
N LEU A 108 -29.47 -11.53 -14.99
CA LEU A 108 -29.76 -12.94 -15.26
C LEU A 108 -31.25 -13.30 -15.05
N GLU A 109 -31.87 -12.75 -14.00
CA GLU A 109 -33.31 -12.95 -13.73
C GLU A 109 -34.20 -12.31 -14.82
N LYS A 110 -33.71 -11.27 -15.51
CA LYS A 110 -34.48 -10.54 -16.53
C LYS A 110 -34.50 -11.21 -17.91
N ASP A 111 -33.59 -12.16 -18.19
CA ASP A 111 -33.42 -12.75 -19.52
C ASP A 111 -34.40 -13.91 -19.83
N ASP A 112 -35.24 -14.34 -18.90
CA ASP A 112 -36.15 -15.48 -19.10
C ASP A 112 -37.45 -15.13 -19.87
N ASP A 113 -37.73 -13.84 -20.09
CA ASP A 113 -39.00 -13.39 -20.71
C ASP A 113 -38.95 -13.08 -22.23
N SER A 114 -37.78 -13.09 -22.90
CA SER A 114 -37.65 -12.58 -24.28
C SER A 114 -37.48 -13.61 -25.40
N ASN A 115 -37.26 -14.90 -25.14
CA ASN A 115 -36.89 -15.86 -26.19
C ASN A 115 -38.00 -16.79 -26.71
N ASN A 116 -39.25 -16.65 -26.23
CA ASN A 116 -40.36 -17.53 -26.65
C ASN A 116 -41.34 -16.90 -27.66
N SER A 117 -41.28 -15.59 -27.91
CA SER A 117 -42.18 -14.93 -28.88
C SER A 117 -41.78 -15.14 -30.34
N ASP A 118 -40.48 -15.33 -30.60
CA ASP A 118 -39.95 -15.35 -31.97
C ASP A 118 -40.02 -16.75 -32.61
N LEU A 119 -40.07 -17.80 -31.78
CA LEU A 119 -40.25 -19.19 -32.24
C LEU A 119 -41.69 -19.48 -32.67
N VAL A 120 -42.68 -18.93 -31.94
CA VAL A 120 -44.10 -19.14 -32.25
C VAL A 120 -44.48 -18.41 -33.55
N LYS A 121 -43.96 -17.21 -33.79
CA LYS A 121 -44.34 -16.40 -34.95
C LYS A 121 -43.87 -16.98 -36.30
N ASN A 122 -42.74 -17.68 -36.33
CA ASN A 122 -42.25 -18.35 -37.54
C ASN A 122 -42.94 -19.70 -37.81
N SER A 123 -43.59 -20.30 -36.81
CA SER A 123 -44.30 -21.59 -36.99
C SER A 123 -45.70 -21.47 -37.59
N ILE A 124 -46.33 -20.29 -37.54
CA ILE A 124 -47.75 -20.10 -37.94
C ILE A 124 -47.88 -19.70 -39.43
N ILE A 125 -46.79 -19.38 -40.13
CA ILE A 125 -46.84 -18.82 -41.50
C ILE A 125 -46.73 -19.90 -42.60
N TYR A 126 -46.54 -21.19 -42.28
CA TYR A 126 -46.25 -22.23 -43.28
C TYR A 126 -47.37 -23.20 -43.67
N ASP A 127 -48.61 -23.03 -43.18
CA ASP A 127 -49.64 -24.09 -43.30
C ASP A 127 -50.95 -23.72 -44.06
N ASP A 128 -50.95 -22.79 -45.03
CA ASP A 128 -52.18 -22.57 -45.83
C ASP A 128 -51.98 -22.16 -47.30
N GLU A 129 -51.23 -22.94 -48.09
CA GLU A 129 -51.34 -22.78 -49.55
C GLU A 129 -51.10 -24.05 -50.40
N ASN A 130 -51.42 -25.25 -49.92
CA ASN A 130 -51.35 -26.46 -50.77
C ASN A 130 -52.32 -27.59 -50.36
N ASN A 131 -53.59 -27.48 -50.76
CA ASN A 131 -54.47 -28.59 -51.12
C ASN A 131 -55.75 -27.99 -51.74
N GLU A 132 -56.34 -28.38 -52.86
CA GLU A 132 -56.14 -29.46 -53.83
C GLU A 132 -57.18 -29.17 -54.93
N THR A 133 -56.85 -29.30 -56.20
CA THR A 133 -57.75 -29.98 -57.17
C THR A 133 -57.02 -30.25 -58.48
N THR A 134 -56.41 -31.43 -58.53
CA THR A 134 -56.14 -32.14 -59.77
C THR A 134 -57.41 -32.91 -60.16
N PHE A 135 -57.88 -32.75 -61.40
CA PHE A 135 -57.75 -33.79 -62.44
C PHE A 135 -58.84 -33.66 -63.52
N ASP A 136 -58.35 -33.87 -64.73
CA ASP A 136 -58.94 -33.86 -66.06
C ASP A 136 -60.15 -34.81 -66.25
N GLN A 137 -61.10 -34.41 -67.09
CA GLN A 137 -61.85 -35.38 -67.89
C GLN A 137 -62.32 -34.78 -69.22
N SER A 138 -61.78 -35.37 -70.28
CA SER A 138 -62.06 -35.22 -71.70
C SER A 138 -63.46 -35.71 -72.10
N TYR A 139 -64.06 -35.02 -73.08
CA TYR A 139 -64.63 -35.57 -74.33
C TYR A 139 -64.76 -34.47 -75.39
#